data_AF-E2BZA5-F1
#
_entry.id   AF-E2BZA5-F1
#
_cell.length_a   1.000
_cell.length_b   1.000
_cell.length_c   1.000
_cell.angle_alpha   90.00
_cell.angle_beta   90.00
_cell.angle_gamma   90.00
#
_symmetry.space_group_name_H-M   'P 1'
#
loop_
_entity.id
_entity.type
_entity.pdbx_description
1 polymer ?
#
loop_
_entity_poly.entity_id
_entity_poly.type
_entity_poly.pdbx_seq_one_letter_code
_entity_poly.pdbx_strand_id
1 'polypeptide(L)' 'MKCPYCERLYGYETNLRAHIRQRHQGIRVHCPHCTRTFTRNNTVRRHIAREHKDEAKTAFNLKAFQQSNHSLSDIVPQ' A
#
# COMPACT_ATOMS: atom_id res chain seq x y z
N MET A 1 8.85 0.07 16.64
CA MET A 1 8.61 -1.18 15.90
C MET A 1 9.67 -1.38 14.83
N LYS A 2 10.49 -2.44 14.94
CA LYS A 2 11.53 -2.82 13.96
C LYS A 2 10.89 -3.63 12.82
N CYS A 3 11.35 -3.45 11.59
CA CYS A 3 10.92 -4.29 10.48
C CYS A 3 11.52 -5.71 10.59
N PRO A 4 10.74 -6.78 10.31
CA PRO A 4 11.27 -8.15 10.33
C PRO A 4 12.19 -8.46 9.14
N TYR A 5 12.13 -7.68 8.07
CA TYR A 5 12.91 -7.91 6.83
C TYR A 5 14.08 -6.93 6.64
N CYS A 6 14.22 -5.91 7.50
CA CYS A 6 15.33 -4.96 7.45
C CYS A 6 15.52 -4.23 8.78
N GLU A 7 16.60 -3.45 8.91
CA GLU A 7 16.95 -2.76 10.17
C GLU A 7 16.18 -1.46 10.43
N ARG A 8 15.15 -1.17 9.63
CA ARG A 8 14.41 0.09 9.75
C ARG A 8 13.49 0.06 10.98
N LEU A 9 13.48 1.17 11.72
CA LEU A 9 12.64 1.39 12.89
C LEU A 9 11.55 2.42 12.61
N TYR A 10 10.36 2.16 13.15
CA TYR A 10 9.19 3.01 13.01
C TYR A 10 8.56 3.28 14.37
N GLY A 11 8.13 4.52 14.61
CA GLY A 11 7.40 4.92 15.83
C GLY A 11 5.96 4.41 15.88
N TYR A 12 5.37 4.05 14.74
CA TYR A 12 3.97 3.62 14.64
C TYR A 12 3.83 2.33 13.81
N GLU A 13 2.91 1.46 14.22
CA GLU A 13 2.64 0.19 13.53
C GLU A 13 2.10 0.40 12.12
N THR A 14 1.23 1.40 11.92
CA THR A 14 0.69 1.77 10.61
C THR A 14 1.79 2.09 9.59
N ASN A 15 2.84 2.78 10.05
CA ASN A 15 3.99 3.11 9.22
C ASN A 15 4.84 1.86 8.89
N LEU A 16 5.01 0.94 9.85
CA LEU A 16 5.69 -0.32 9.61
C LEU A 16 4.93 -1.20 8.61
N ARG A 17 3.61 -1.36 8.77
CA ARG A 17 2.76 -2.12 7.83
C ARG A 17 2.80 -1.51 6.42
N ALA A 18 2.78 -0.18 6.32
CA ALA A 18 2.95 0.49 5.03
C ALA A 18 4.32 0.18 4.44
N HIS A 19 5.40 0.26 5.21
CA HIS A 19 6.74 -0.07 4.76
C HIS A 19 6.85 -1.52 4.24
N ILE A 20 6.36 -2.50 4.99
CA ILE A 20 6.43 -3.92 4.61
C ILE A 20 5.72 -4.16 3.28
N ARG A 21 4.50 -3.65 3.11
CA ARG A 21 3.73 -3.78 1.86
C ARG A 21 4.48 -3.22 0.65
N GLN A 22 5.19 -2.11 0.85
CA GLN A 22 5.81 -1.33 -0.21
C GLN A 22 7.21 -1.81 -0.58
N ARG A 23 7.97 -2.31 0.40
CA ARG A 23 9.40 -2.64 0.24
C ARG A 23 9.68 -4.13 0.23
N HIS A 24 8.84 -4.93 0.88
CA HIS A 24 9.10 -6.37 1.06
C HIS A 24 8.06 -7.24 0.35
N GLN A 25 6.80 -6.81 0.29
CA GLN A 25 5.77 -7.54 -0.48
C GLN A 25 5.66 -7.08 -1.94
N GLY A 26 6.32 -5.98 -2.30
CA GLY A 26 6.31 -5.47 -3.68
C GLY A 26 4.92 -5.09 -4.19
N ILE A 27 3.94 -4.85 -3.30
CA ILE A 27 2.57 -4.52 -3.70
C ILE A 27 2.60 -3.16 -4.40
N ARG A 28 2.43 -3.20 -5.72
CA ARG A 28 2.29 -2.01 -6.56
C ARG A 28 0.82 -1.81 -6.89
N VAL A 29 0.39 -0.56 -6.88
CA VAL A 29 -0.93 -0.14 -7.31
C VAL A 29 -0.86 0.22 -8.78
N HIS A 30 -1.61 -0.47 -9.63
CA HIS A 30 -1.71 -0.16 -11.06
C HIS A 30 -2.67 1.01 -11.28
N CYS A 31 -2.41 1.81 -12.31
CA CYS A 31 -3.42 2.71 -12.84
C CYS A 31 -4.49 1.88 -13.57
N PRO A 32 -5.79 2.13 -13.38
CA PRO A 32 -6.83 1.43 -14.13
C PRO A 32 -6.93 1.88 -15.60
N HIS A 33 -6.35 3.04 -15.93
CA HIS A 33 -6.46 3.65 -17.26
C HIS A 33 -5.18 3.54 -18.10
N CYS A 34 -4.08 3.01 -17.54
CA CYS A 34 -2.84 2.78 -18.27
C CYS A 34 -1.95 1.71 -17.62
N THR A 35 -0.84 1.36 -18.26
CA THR A 35 0.08 0.31 -17.78
C THR A 35 1.02 0.78 -16.66
N ARG A 36 0.88 2.02 -16.16
CA ARG A 36 1.78 2.56 -15.12
C ARG A 36 1.46 1.96 -13.75
N THR A 37 2.49 1.52 -13.06
CA THR A 37 2.41 1.03 -11.68
C THR A 37 3.07 2.01 -10.72
N PHE A 38 2.48 2.17 -9.55
CA PHE A 38 2.95 3.06 -8.51
C PHE A 38 3.11 2.31 -7.20
N THR A 39 3.94 2.82 -6.31
CA THR A 39 4.10 2.26 -4.97
C THR A 39 2.87 2.58 -4.13
N ARG A 40 2.37 3.83 -4.17
CA ARG A 40 1.30 4.29 -3.27
C ARG A 40 0.01 4.70 -3.99
N ASN A 41 -1.10 4.58 -3.29
CA ASN A 41 -2.42 4.96 -3.82
C ASN A 41 -2.54 6.48 -4.08
N ASN A 42 -2.04 7.32 -3.17
CA ASN A 42 -2.05 8.77 -3.37
C ASN A 42 -1.27 9.20 -4.62
N THR A 43 -0.20 8.48 -4.97
CA THR A 43 0.53 8.73 -6.22
C THR A 43 -0.26 8.32 -7.46
N VAL A 44 -1.01 7.21 -7.42
CA VAL A 44 -1.92 6.82 -8.52
C VAL A 44 -3.00 7.88 -8.71
N ARG A 45 -3.65 8.34 -7.63
CA ARG A 45 -4.71 9.36 -7.71
C ARG A 45 -4.22 10.64 -8.35
N ARG A 46 -3.05 11.13 -7.94
CA ARG A 46 -2.45 12.32 -8.54
C ARG A 46 -2.10 12.09 -10.01
N HIS A 47 -1.64 10.90 -10.37
CA HIS A 47 -1.39 10.54 -11.75
C HIS A 47 -2.69 10.55 -12.58
N ILE A 48 -3.77 9.91 -12.09
CA ILE A 48 -5.08 9.93 -12.73
C ILE A 48 -5.58 11.37 -12.90
N ALA A 49 -5.53 12.19 -11.85
CA ALA A 49 -5.98 13.58 -11.94
C ALA A 49 -5.20 14.44 -12.95
N ARG A 50 -3.95 14.08 -13.28
CA ARG A 50 -3.11 14.85 -14.22
C ARG A 50 -3.17 14.33 -15.64
N GLU A 51 -3.09 13.01 -15.79
CA GLU A 51 -2.95 12.33 -17.08
C GLU A 51 -4.28 11.76 -17.59
N HIS A 52 -5.25 11.53 -16.69
CA HIS A 52 -6.57 10.94 -16.95
C HIS A 52 -7.68 11.89 -16.43
N LYS A 53 -7.61 13.17 -16.83
CA LYS A 53 -8.44 14.28 -16.30
C LYS A 53 -9.96 14.05 -16.40
N ASP A 54 -10.42 13.30 -17.39
CA ASP A 54 -11.84 13.03 -17.61
C ASP A 54 -12.38 11.86 -16.75
N GLU A 55 -11.49 11.01 -16.24
CA GLU A 55 -11.85 9.76 -15.52
C GLU A 55 -11.65 9.90 -14.00
N ALA A 56 -11.10 11.02 -13.55
CA ALA A 56 -10.84 11.32 -12.14
C ALA A 56 -12.14 11.51 -11.31
N LYS A 57 -13.30 11.70 -11.95
CA LYS A 57 -14.60 11.94 -11.28
C LYS A 57 -15.31 10.66 -10.85
N THR A 58 -14.97 9.49 -11.39
CA THR A 58 -15.71 8.23 -11.19
C THR A 58 -14.98 7.19 -10.32
N ALA A 59 -13.68 7.37 -10.06
CA ALA A 59 -12.87 6.33 -9.44
C ALA A 59 -12.78 6.43 -7.90
N PHE A 60 -13.92 6.34 -7.19
CA PHE A 60 -13.90 6.11 -5.73
C PHE A 60 -14.98 5.14 -5.25
N ASN A 61 -14.79 3.86 -5.58
CA ASN A 61 -15.15 2.78 -4.67
C ASN A 61 -13.98 1.80 -4.56
N LEU A 62 -12.90 2.25 -3.92
CA LEU A 62 -11.90 1.32 -3.38
C LEU A 62 -12.43 0.71 -2.07
N LYS A 63 -13.57 0.02 -2.13
CA LYS A 63 -13.97 -0.93 -1.08
C LYS A 63 -13.34 -2.27 -1.42
N ALA A 64 -12.15 -2.52 -0.88
CA ALA A 64 -11.65 -3.88 -0.63
C ALA A 64 -10.36 -3.80 0.18
N PHE A 65 -10.49 -3.55 1.48
CA PHE A 65 -9.73 -4.31 2.45
C PHE A 65 -10.48 -4.25 3.78
N GLN A 66 -11.46 -5.15 3.92
CA GLN A 66 -11.87 -5.58 5.25
C GLN A 66 -10.59 -6.11 5.89
N GLN A 67 -10.05 -5.38 6.87
CA GLN A 67 -9.04 -5.96 7.76
C GLN A 67 -9.80 -6.92 8.66
N SER A 68 -9.99 -8.14 8.16
CA SER A 68 -10.11 -9.29 9.03
C SER A 68 -8.92 -9.26 9.98
N ASN A 69 -9.22 -9.11 11.27
CA ASN A 69 -8.30 -9.35 12.37
C ASN A 69 -7.64 -10.71 12.12
N HIS A 70 -6.37 -10.72 11.72
CA HIS A 70 -5.53 -11.87 11.98
C HIS A 70 -4.42 -11.38 12.89
N SER A 71 -4.61 -11.68 14.17
CA SER A 71 -3.57 -11.69 15.18
C SER A 71 -2.32 -12.33 14.57
N LEU A 72 -1.21 -11.59 14.56
CA LEU A 72 0.10 -12.21 14.43
C LEU A 72 0.51 -12.63 15.84
N SER A 73 -0.24 -13.57 16.42
CA SER A 73 0.40 -14.54 17.31
C SER A 73 1.17 -15.49 16.42
N ASP A 74 2.32 -15.93 16.92
CA ASP A 74 3.14 -16.99 16.34
C ASP A 74 3.95 -16.55 15.12
N ILE A 75 5.18 -16.11 15.39
CA ILE A 75 6.40 -16.78 14.92
C ILE A 75 7.52 -16.33 15.86
N VAL A 76 7.80 -17.17 16.86
CA VAL A 76 9.11 -17.27 17.49
C VAL A 76 9.99 -18.06 16.52
N PRO A 77 11.19 -17.56 16.20
CA PRO A 77 12.31 -18.48 16.04
C PRO A 77 13.43 -18.11 17.01
N GLN A 78 13.99 -19.20 17.55
CA GLN A 78 15.09 -19.34 18.50
C GLN A 78 16.33 -18.50 18.14
#